data_AF-A0A2N4YVQ3-F1
#
_entry.id   AF-A0A2N4YVQ3-F1
#
_cell.length_a   1.000
_cell.length_b   1.000
_cell.length_c   1.000
_cell.angle_alpha   90.00
_cell.angle_beta   90.00
_cell.angle_gamma   90.00
#
_symmetry.space_group_name_H-M   'P 1'
#
loop_
_entity.id
_entity.type
_entity.pdbx_description
1 polymer ?
#
loop_
_entity_poly.entity_id
_entity_poly.type
_entity_poly.pdbx_seq_one_letter_code
_entity_poly.pdbx_strand_id
1 'polypeptide(L)'
;MKSLYLALGLMTLSLTTYAAFLSPADRDSVEQQQQQLLRQNQQQRESLERATPSLHAAMPAQAEASDGPCFSIHRIALDGATLIDPRQQQKIVQPWLGQCMDIARITKLVNIISDWYISRGYITSRAFLTEQDLRSGVLHLAILEGKLEKITMEGAAKRELTMAFPGLEGHILNLRDIEQGMEQINR
;
A
#
# COMPACT_ATOMS: atom_id res chain seq x y z
N MET A 1 69.96 -40.77 45.18
CA MET A 1 69.45 -42.04 45.73
C MET A 1 67.95 -42.09 45.52
N LYS A 2 67.47 -43.11 44.79
CA LYS A 2 66.14 -43.79 44.85
C LYS A 2 64.90 -42.95 44.50
N SER A 3 64.30 -43.15 43.31
CA SER A 3 63.17 -44.08 43.01
C SER A 3 61.84 -43.56 43.62
N LEU A 4 60.68 -43.55 42.99
CA LEU A 4 60.01 -44.60 42.20
C LEU A 4 58.63 -44.10 41.70
N TYR A 5 58.19 -44.61 40.55
CA TYR A 5 56.92 -44.53 39.80
C TYR A 5 55.60 -44.11 40.48
N LEU A 6 54.72 -43.43 39.71
CA LEU A 6 53.38 -43.96 39.43
C LEU A 6 52.74 -43.31 38.18
N ALA A 7 52.38 -44.13 37.21
CA ALA A 7 51.45 -43.79 36.12
C ALA A 7 50.01 -43.82 36.65
N LEU A 8 49.16 -42.87 36.24
CA LEU A 8 47.71 -43.06 36.34
C LEU A 8 46.93 -42.22 35.30
N GLY A 9 46.40 -42.93 34.30
CA GLY A 9 45.18 -42.70 33.52
C GLY A 9 44.76 -41.28 33.12
N LEU A 10 44.85 -40.97 31.82
CA LEU A 10 43.93 -40.04 31.17
C LEU A 10 42.51 -40.63 31.23
N MET A 11 41.67 -40.11 32.12
CA MET A 11 40.23 -40.36 32.12
C MET A 11 39.57 -39.26 31.29
N THR A 12 39.24 -39.57 30.03
CA THR A 12 38.43 -38.68 29.18
C THR A 12 37.04 -38.57 29.80
N LEU A 13 36.75 -37.41 30.41
CA LEU A 13 35.44 -37.09 30.94
C LEU A 13 34.51 -36.78 29.76
N SER A 14 33.75 -37.77 29.29
CA SER A 14 32.69 -37.57 28.32
C SER A 14 31.57 -36.75 28.97
N LEU A 15 31.50 -35.45 28.68
CA LEU A 15 30.34 -34.62 29.02
C LEU A 15 29.15 -35.13 28.20
N THR A 16 28.25 -35.87 28.84
CA THR A 16 26.95 -36.21 28.26
C THR A 16 26.11 -34.94 28.18
N THR A 17 25.95 -34.40 26.97
CA THR A 17 24.95 -33.37 26.69
C THR A 17 23.56 -33.98 26.90
N TYR A 18 22.92 -33.67 28.02
CA TYR A 18 21.50 -33.97 28.22
C TYR A 18 20.68 -33.06 27.30
N ALA A 19 20.17 -33.62 26.20
CA ALA A 19 19.04 -33.02 25.52
C ALA A 19 17.81 -33.25 26.41
N ALA A 20 17.28 -32.18 27.00
CA ALA A 20 16.02 -32.26 27.74
C ALA A 20 14.90 -32.60 26.74
N PHE A 21 14.43 -33.84 26.76
CA PHE A 21 13.24 -34.23 26.02
C PHE A 21 12.05 -33.48 26.63
N LEU A 22 11.40 -32.63 25.83
CA LEU A 22 10.12 -32.00 26.20
C LEU A 22 9.14 -33.11 26.60
N SER A 23 8.58 -33.02 27.80
CA SER A 23 7.58 -33.98 28.27
C SER A 23 6.33 -33.89 27.39
N PRO A 24 5.51 -34.95 27.31
CA PRO A 24 4.24 -34.89 26.57
C PRO A 24 3.37 -33.69 26.96
N ALA A 25 3.36 -33.31 28.26
CA ALA A 25 2.63 -32.13 28.75
C ALA A 25 3.22 -30.79 28.25
N ASP A 26 4.55 -30.71 28.11
CA ASP A 26 5.21 -29.53 27.54
C ASP A 26 4.92 -29.40 26.04
N ARG A 27 4.76 -30.53 25.33
CA ARG A 27 4.38 -30.52 23.91
C ARG A 27 2.93 -30.07 23.73
N ASP A 28 2.01 -30.61 24.53
CA ASP A 28 0.59 -30.25 24.48
C ASP A 28 0.37 -28.76 24.80
N SER A 29 1.10 -28.21 25.78
CA SER A 29 1.00 -26.79 26.11
C SER A 29 1.55 -25.88 25.01
N VAL A 30 2.64 -26.27 24.35
CA VAL A 30 3.19 -25.54 23.19
C VAL A 30 2.22 -25.59 21.99
N GLU A 31 1.61 -26.75 21.72
CA GLU A 31 0.60 -26.89 20.66
C GLU A 31 -0.64 -26.03 20.92
N GLN A 32 -1.13 -26.01 22.17
CA GLN A 32 -2.25 -25.15 22.57
C GLN A 32 -1.91 -23.67 22.40
N GLN A 33 -0.72 -23.26 22.82
CA GLN A 33 -0.25 -21.88 22.67
C GLN A 33 -0.15 -21.48 21.19
N GLN A 34 0.35 -22.38 20.34
CA GLN A 34 0.45 -22.15 18.89
C GLN A 34 -0.94 -22.04 18.24
N GLN A 35 -1.90 -22.90 18.61
CA GLN A 35 -3.28 -22.81 18.13
C GLN A 35 -3.95 -21.50 18.56
N GLN A 36 -3.69 -21.04 19.78
CA GLN A 36 -4.25 -19.78 20.28
C GLN A 36 -3.70 -18.58 19.50
N LEU A 37 -2.39 -18.55 19.23
CA LEU A 37 -1.75 -17.53 18.39
C LEU A 37 -2.35 -17.50 16.98
N LEU A 38 -2.57 -18.66 16.36
CA LEU A 38 -3.18 -18.75 15.03
C LEU A 38 -4.62 -18.19 15.02
N ARG A 39 -5.42 -18.53 16.04
CA ARG A 39 -6.79 -18.00 16.18
C ARG A 39 -6.80 -16.48 16.37
N GLN A 40 -5.90 -15.95 17.19
CA GLN A 40 -5.77 -14.50 17.38
C GLN A 40 -5.38 -13.79 16.08
N ASN A 41 -4.43 -14.34 15.32
CA ASN A 41 -4.02 -13.77 14.05
C ASN A 41 -5.18 -13.77 13.03
N GLN A 42 -5.96 -14.85 12.98
CA GLN A 42 -7.13 -14.94 12.12
C GLN A 42 -8.21 -13.91 12.49
N GLN A 43 -8.53 -13.78 13.78
CA GLN A 43 -9.50 -12.78 14.26
C GLN A 43 -9.06 -11.36 13.95
N GLN A 44 -7.76 -11.06 14.04
CA GLN A 44 -7.21 -9.77 13.69
C GLN A 44 -7.32 -9.48 12.18
N ARG A 45 -7.08 -10.47 11.32
CA ARG A 45 -7.30 -10.32 9.87
C ARG A 45 -8.76 -10.02 9.54
N GLU A 46 -9.68 -10.78 10.14
CA GLU A 46 -11.13 -10.58 9.93
C GLU A 46 -11.62 -9.22 10.43
N SER A 47 -11.03 -8.68 11.51
CA SER A 47 -11.38 -7.34 12.01
C SER A 47 -10.83 -6.24 11.11
N LEU A 48 -9.62 -6.39 10.59
CA LEU A 48 -9.02 -5.47 9.60
C LEU A 48 -9.83 -5.48 8.29
N GLU A 49 -10.23 -6.64 7.79
CA GLU A 49 -11.08 -6.76 6.60
C GLU A 49 -12.44 -6.08 6.78
N ARG A 50 -13.06 -6.19 7.97
CA ARG A 50 -14.33 -5.50 8.29
C ARG A 50 -14.17 -4.01 8.53
N ALA A 51 -13.04 -3.57 9.08
CA ALA A 51 -12.76 -2.18 9.39
C ALA A 51 -12.28 -1.39 8.17
N THR A 52 -11.77 -2.07 7.14
CA THR A 52 -11.42 -1.42 5.88
C THR A 52 -12.72 -1.12 5.14
N PRO A 53 -13.11 0.16 4.95
CA PRO A 53 -14.21 0.46 4.05
C PRO A 53 -13.79 -0.07 2.68
N SER A 54 -14.66 -0.84 2.04
CA SER A 54 -14.48 -1.18 0.63
C SER A 54 -14.46 0.13 -0.16
N LEU A 55 -13.26 0.66 -0.43
CA LEU A 55 -13.06 1.78 -1.35
C LEU A 55 -13.42 1.38 -2.80
N HIS A 56 -13.71 0.09 -3.01
CA HIS A 56 -14.43 -0.38 -4.17
C HIS A 56 -15.90 0.03 -4.04
N ALA A 57 -16.19 1.27 -4.41
CA ALA A 57 -17.48 1.57 -5.02
C ALA A 57 -17.72 0.50 -6.11
N ALA A 58 -18.90 -0.11 -6.09
CA ALA A 58 -19.29 -1.16 -7.01
C ALA A 58 -18.83 -0.81 -8.44
N MET A 59 -18.03 -1.69 -9.03
CA MET A 59 -17.70 -1.59 -10.45
C MET A 59 -19.03 -1.57 -11.20
N PRO A 60 -19.39 -0.48 -11.89
CA PRO A 60 -20.62 -0.48 -12.65
C PRO A 60 -20.49 -1.58 -13.68
N ALA A 61 -21.52 -2.42 -13.75
CA ALA A 61 -21.77 -3.30 -14.89
C ALA A 61 -21.44 -2.56 -16.18
N GLN A 62 -20.88 -3.29 -17.15
CA GLN A 62 -20.52 -2.79 -18.48
C GLN A 62 -21.42 -1.62 -18.87
N ALA A 63 -20.83 -0.44 -19.07
CA ALA A 63 -21.57 0.75 -19.40
C ALA A 63 -22.41 0.41 -20.63
N GLU A 64 -23.72 0.24 -20.42
CA GLU A 64 -24.68 0.03 -21.48
C GLU A 64 -24.50 1.18 -22.46
N ALA A 65 -24.61 0.89 -23.75
CA ALA A 65 -24.49 1.90 -24.79
C ALA A 65 -25.45 3.04 -24.46
N SER A 66 -24.92 4.20 -24.08
CA SER A 66 -25.77 5.35 -23.83
C SER A 66 -26.27 5.85 -25.17
N ASP A 67 -27.57 6.11 -25.27
CA ASP A 67 -28.25 6.64 -26.47
C ASP A 67 -27.95 8.15 -26.67
N GLY A 68 -26.85 8.64 -26.09
CA GLY A 68 -26.42 10.03 -26.10
C GLY A 68 -25.35 10.32 -27.15
N PRO A 69 -25.06 11.60 -27.41
CA PRO A 69 -23.98 11.99 -28.32
C PRO A 69 -22.63 11.48 -27.79
N CYS A 70 -21.87 10.81 -28.65
CA CYS A 70 -20.53 10.32 -28.35
C CYS A 70 -19.50 10.92 -29.32
N PHE A 71 -18.25 10.99 -28.86
CA PHE A 71 -17.14 11.60 -29.59
C PHE A 71 -16.12 10.53 -29.99
N SER A 72 -15.62 10.63 -31.22
CA SER A 72 -14.50 9.78 -31.68
C SER A 72 -13.20 10.33 -31.11
N ILE A 73 -12.58 9.59 -30.17
CA ILE A 73 -11.34 10.02 -29.52
C ILE A 73 -10.16 9.28 -30.13
N HIS A 74 -9.22 10.05 -30.70
CA HIS A 74 -8.00 9.56 -31.34
C HIS A 74 -6.77 9.71 -30.44
N ARG A 75 -6.81 10.66 -29.51
CA ARG A 75 -5.73 10.92 -28.56
C ARG A 75 -6.28 11.29 -27.20
N ILE A 76 -5.64 10.78 -26.16
CA ILE A 76 -5.91 11.16 -24.77
C ILE A 76 -4.61 11.69 -24.16
N ALA A 77 -4.66 12.89 -23.61
CA ALA A 77 -3.55 13.52 -22.91
C ALA A 77 -3.85 13.57 -21.41
N LEU A 78 -2.86 13.17 -20.59
CA LEU A 78 -2.94 13.21 -19.13
C LEU A 78 -2.09 14.39 -18.65
N ASP A 79 -2.73 15.54 -18.47
CA ASP A 79 -2.07 16.80 -18.14
C ASP A 79 -1.80 16.86 -16.63
N GLY A 80 -0.54 17.07 -16.23
CA GLY A 80 -0.16 17.15 -14.82
C GLY A 80 0.12 15.80 -14.13
N ALA A 81 0.08 14.67 -14.86
CA ALA A 81 0.48 13.37 -14.33
C ALA A 81 2.00 13.23 -14.26
N THR A 82 2.62 13.61 -13.14
CA THR A 82 4.07 13.48 -12.93
C THR A 82 4.47 12.13 -12.32
N LEU A 83 3.55 11.51 -11.57
CA LEU A 83 3.76 10.20 -10.92
C LEU A 83 3.48 9.00 -11.84
N ILE A 84 2.67 9.18 -12.88
CA ILE A 84 2.40 8.12 -13.87
C ILE A 84 3.43 8.25 -14.99
N ASP A 85 4.33 7.27 -15.12
CA ASP A 85 5.31 7.28 -16.20
C ASP A 85 4.65 7.16 -17.60
N PRO A 86 5.26 7.69 -18.67
CA PRO A 86 4.63 7.72 -19.99
C PRO A 86 4.21 6.35 -20.54
N ARG A 87 4.92 5.26 -20.22
CA ARG A 87 4.54 3.91 -20.68
C ARG A 87 3.29 3.44 -19.95
N GLN A 88 3.19 3.74 -18.65
CA GLN A 88 1.99 3.43 -17.88
C GLN A 88 0.80 4.30 -18.29
N GLN A 89 1.01 5.59 -18.59
CA GLN A 89 -0.05 6.45 -19.16
C GLN A 89 -0.62 5.83 -20.44
N GLN A 90 0.26 5.42 -21.37
CA GLN A 90 -0.16 4.78 -22.63
C GLN A 90 -0.97 3.50 -22.37
N LYS A 91 -0.55 2.66 -21.42
CA LYS A 91 -1.29 1.43 -21.07
C LYS A 91 -2.70 1.72 -20.53
N ILE A 92 -2.86 2.79 -19.75
CA ILE A 92 -4.16 3.18 -19.18
C ILE A 92 -5.10 3.68 -20.29
N VAL A 93 -4.60 4.50 -21.22
CA VAL A 93 -5.43 5.16 -22.23
C VAL A 93 -5.67 4.33 -23.49
N GLN A 94 -4.77 3.41 -23.84
CA GLN A 94 -4.85 2.65 -25.11
C GLN A 94 -6.19 1.92 -25.33
N PRO A 95 -6.82 1.31 -24.32
CA PRO A 95 -8.13 0.67 -24.50
C PRO A 95 -9.24 1.65 -24.90
N TRP A 96 -9.05 2.96 -24.68
CA TRP A 96 -10.04 4.02 -24.87
C TRP A 96 -9.91 4.74 -26.21
N LEU A 97 -8.87 4.43 -27.00
CA LEU A 97 -8.63 5.07 -28.28
C LEU A 97 -9.42 4.42 -29.42
N GLY A 98 -9.85 5.21 -30.39
CA GLY A 98 -10.52 4.74 -31.61
C GLY A 98 -11.94 4.21 -31.39
N GLN A 99 -12.51 4.44 -30.22
CA GLN A 99 -13.90 4.10 -29.90
C GLN A 99 -14.75 5.35 -29.70
N CYS A 100 -16.07 5.19 -29.80
CA CYS A 100 -16.99 6.26 -29.42
C CYS A 100 -17.02 6.42 -27.90
N MET A 101 -16.70 7.62 -27.44
CA MET A 101 -16.64 7.99 -26.03
C MET A 101 -17.82 8.91 -25.72
N ASP A 102 -18.78 8.38 -24.97
CA ASP A 102 -19.81 9.17 -24.31
C ASP A 102 -19.31 9.70 -22.95
N ILE A 103 -20.11 10.56 -22.31
CA ILE A 103 -19.75 11.14 -21.02
C ILE A 103 -19.54 10.08 -19.93
N ALA A 104 -20.28 8.97 -19.98
CA ALA A 104 -20.18 7.89 -19.00
C ALA A 104 -18.84 7.14 -19.13
N ARG A 105 -18.39 6.86 -20.34
CA ARG A 105 -17.07 6.26 -20.64
C ARG A 105 -15.93 7.19 -20.27
N ILE A 106 -16.04 8.49 -20.56
CA ILE A 106 -15.04 9.49 -20.14
C ILE A 106 -14.96 9.53 -18.61
N THR A 107 -16.09 9.60 -17.92
CA THR A 107 -16.15 9.58 -16.45
C THR A 107 -15.56 8.28 -15.89
N LYS A 108 -15.81 7.14 -16.54
CA LYS A 108 -15.20 5.86 -16.15
C LYS A 108 -13.67 5.89 -16.27
N LEU A 109 -13.12 6.46 -17.35
CA LEU A 109 -11.68 6.64 -17.50
C LEU A 109 -11.10 7.58 -16.42
N VAL A 110 -11.78 8.69 -16.13
CA VAL A 110 -11.40 9.61 -15.03
C VAL A 110 -11.33 8.87 -13.69
N ASN A 111 -12.31 8.01 -13.39
CA ASN A 111 -12.31 7.19 -12.18
C ASN A 111 -11.16 6.19 -12.17
N ILE A 112 -10.92 5.47 -13.28
CA ILE A 112 -9.81 4.53 -13.39
C ILE A 112 -8.45 5.19 -13.14
N ILE A 113 -8.24 6.41 -13.65
CA ILE A 113 -7.00 7.16 -13.40
C ILE A 113 -6.94 7.58 -11.92
N SER A 114 -8.03 8.06 -11.34
CA SER A 114 -8.07 8.44 -9.92
C SER A 114 -7.82 7.23 -9.01
N ASP A 115 -8.39 6.07 -9.32
CA ASP A 115 -8.19 4.82 -8.59
C ASP A 115 -6.75 4.32 -8.70
N TRP A 116 -6.06 4.59 -9.82
CA TRP A 116 -4.64 4.31 -9.96
C TRP A 116 -3.80 5.06 -8.90
N TYR A 117 -4.15 6.32 -8.60
CA TYR A 117 -3.51 7.12 -7.55
C TYR A 117 -3.84 6.60 -6.16
N ILE A 118 -5.14 6.40 -5.89
CA ILE A 118 -5.64 5.94 -4.58
C ILE A 118 -5.03 4.58 -4.21
N SER A 119 -5.03 3.61 -5.12
CA SER A 119 -4.44 2.28 -4.91
C SER A 119 -2.93 2.30 -4.58
N ARG A 120 -2.25 3.42 -4.85
CA ARG A 120 -0.83 3.64 -4.55
C ARG A 120 -0.59 4.53 -3.34
N GLY A 121 -1.64 4.95 -2.64
CA GLY A 121 -1.56 5.78 -1.43
C GLY A 121 -1.65 7.28 -1.69
N TYR A 122 -1.79 7.73 -2.94
CA TYR A 122 -1.92 9.16 -3.28
C TYR A 122 -3.37 9.63 -3.14
N ILE A 123 -3.93 9.54 -1.92
CA ILE A 123 -5.36 9.72 -1.64
C ILE A 123 -5.91 11.12 -1.91
N THR A 124 -5.04 12.13 -1.99
CA THR A 124 -5.36 13.52 -2.32
C THR A 124 -5.18 13.86 -3.80
N SER A 125 -4.76 12.89 -4.62
CA SER A 125 -4.52 13.07 -6.05
C SER A 125 -5.65 12.49 -6.88
N ARG A 126 -6.15 13.23 -7.89
CA ARG A 126 -7.32 12.83 -8.70
C ARG A 126 -7.24 13.37 -10.12
N ALA A 127 -7.85 12.64 -11.05
CA ALA A 127 -8.12 13.13 -12.39
C ALA A 127 -9.48 13.84 -12.45
N PHE A 128 -9.62 14.79 -13.37
CA PHE A 128 -10.88 15.47 -13.65
C PHE A 128 -10.98 15.86 -15.13
N LEU A 129 -12.21 15.96 -15.60
CA LEU A 129 -12.53 16.44 -16.94
C LEU A 129 -12.72 17.95 -16.90
N THR A 130 -11.96 18.69 -17.70
CA THR A 130 -12.15 20.13 -17.91
C THR A 130 -13.06 20.40 -19.09
N GLU A 131 -13.67 21.58 -19.11
CA GLU A 131 -14.44 22.06 -20.27
C GLU A 131 -13.53 22.20 -21.49
N GLN A 132 -13.90 21.54 -22.59
CA GLN A 132 -13.08 21.45 -23.81
C GLN A 132 -13.95 21.08 -25.03
N ASP A 133 -13.44 21.38 -26.23
CA ASP A 133 -14.05 20.93 -27.49
C ASP A 133 -13.42 19.63 -27.98
N LEU A 134 -14.25 18.57 -28.10
CA LEU A 134 -13.82 17.24 -28.52
C LEU A 134 -13.92 16.99 -30.03
N ARG A 135 -14.31 17.99 -30.85
CA ARG A 135 -14.37 17.86 -32.31
C ARG A 135 -13.03 17.48 -32.95
N SER A 136 -11.93 17.87 -32.32
CA SER A 136 -10.56 17.52 -32.75
C SER A 136 -10.21 16.05 -32.53
N GLY A 137 -11.01 15.33 -31.73
CA GLY A 137 -10.73 13.96 -31.28
C GLY A 137 -9.60 13.87 -30.25
N VAL A 138 -9.20 14.98 -29.63
CA VAL A 138 -8.21 15.01 -28.54
C VAL A 138 -8.93 15.27 -27.22
N LEU A 139 -8.82 14.32 -26.30
CA LEU A 139 -9.36 14.42 -24.94
C LEU A 139 -8.22 14.75 -23.96
N HIS A 140 -8.35 15.89 -23.29
CA HIS A 140 -7.49 16.31 -22.20
C HIS A 140 -8.11 15.93 -20.87
N LEU A 141 -7.39 15.15 -20.07
CA LEU A 141 -7.74 14.85 -18.69
C LEU A 141 -6.70 15.53 -17.81
N ALA A 142 -7.15 16.42 -16.93
CA ALA A 142 -6.28 17.10 -16.00
C ALA A 142 -6.13 16.25 -14.73
N ILE A 143 -4.90 16.17 -14.22
CA ILE A 143 -4.57 15.48 -12.99
C ILE A 143 -4.09 16.54 -11.99
N LEU A 144 -4.72 16.54 -10.82
CA LEU A 144 -4.25 17.30 -9.68
C LEU A 144 -3.54 16.34 -8.72
N GLU A 145 -2.22 16.44 -8.63
CA GLU A 145 -1.42 15.71 -7.64
C GLU A 145 -1.35 16.51 -6.34
N GLY A 146 -2.05 16.02 -5.31
CA GLY A 146 -2.23 16.74 -4.05
C GLY A 146 -0.94 16.81 -3.25
N LYS A 147 -0.49 18.03 -2.94
CA LYS A 147 0.71 18.28 -2.14
C LYS A 147 0.36 18.53 -0.68
N LEU A 148 1.25 18.09 0.21
CA LEU A 148 1.14 18.39 1.64
C LEU A 148 1.63 19.81 1.90
N GLU A 149 0.74 20.69 2.37
CA GLU A 149 1.11 22.08 2.69
C GLU A 149 1.83 22.17 4.03
N LYS A 150 1.23 21.62 5.09
CA LYS A 150 1.72 21.75 6.46
C LYS A 150 1.24 20.61 7.35
N ILE A 151 2.06 20.22 8.32
CA ILE A 151 1.65 19.34 9.43
C ILE A 151 1.62 20.14 10.74
N THR A 152 0.52 20.04 11.48
CA THR A 152 0.37 20.66 12.80
C THR A 152 -0.22 19.67 13.80
N MET A 153 0.27 19.69 15.03
CA MET A 153 -0.27 18.90 16.14
C MET A 153 -0.26 19.75 17.40
N GLU A 154 -1.39 19.81 18.09
CA GLU A 154 -1.50 20.54 19.36
C GLU A 154 -0.66 19.84 20.44
N GLY A 155 0.10 20.62 21.21
CA GLY A 155 0.95 20.09 22.29
C GLY A 155 2.30 19.51 21.83
N ALA A 156 2.54 19.35 20.53
CA ALA A 156 3.79 18.80 20.02
C ALA A 156 4.79 19.88 19.59
N ALA A 157 6.07 19.63 19.84
CA ALA A 157 7.13 20.54 19.41
C ALA A 157 7.40 20.40 17.90
N LYS A 158 7.76 21.50 17.22
CA LYS A 158 8.13 21.47 15.78
C LYS A 158 9.21 20.43 15.46
N ARG A 159 10.17 20.23 16.38
CA ARG A 159 11.25 19.25 16.22
C ARG A 159 10.72 17.82 16.20
N GLU A 160 9.75 17.51 17.06
CA GLU A 160 9.11 16.19 17.13
C GLU A 160 8.39 15.88 15.82
N LEU A 161 7.61 16.83 15.29
CA LEU A 161 6.96 16.70 13.98
C LEU A 161 7.96 16.54 12.83
N THR A 162 9.08 17.26 12.87
CA THR A 162 10.12 17.15 11.83
C THR A 162 10.80 15.78 11.85
N MET A 163 10.93 15.16 13.03
CA MET A 163 11.49 13.80 13.18
C MET A 163 10.51 12.73 12.72
N ALA A 164 9.22 12.89 13.03
CA ALA A 164 8.18 11.95 12.61
C ALA A 164 7.84 12.05 11.11
N PHE A 165 7.92 13.25 10.53
CA PHE A 165 7.52 13.52 9.15
C PHE A 165 8.64 14.24 8.36
N PRO A 166 9.77 13.57 8.10
CA PRO A 166 10.94 14.20 7.51
C PRO A 166 10.69 14.58 6.04
N GLY A 167 10.67 15.88 5.74
CA GLY A 167 10.65 16.39 4.38
C GLY A 167 9.36 16.17 3.60
N LEU A 168 8.22 15.93 4.26
CA LEU A 168 6.95 15.69 3.57
C LEU A 168 6.28 16.98 3.06
N GLU A 169 6.43 18.10 3.77
CA GLU A 169 5.84 19.39 3.36
C GLU A 169 6.39 19.83 2.00
N GLY A 170 5.50 20.28 1.12
CA GLY A 170 5.79 20.66 -0.27
C GLY A 170 5.82 19.52 -1.29
N HIS A 171 5.79 18.26 -0.83
CA HIS A 171 5.80 17.08 -1.70
C HIS A 171 4.41 16.51 -1.94
N ILE A 172 4.27 15.67 -2.95
CA ILE A 172 3.02 14.97 -3.24
C ILE A 172 2.74 14.00 -2.08
N LEU A 173 1.55 14.11 -1.49
CA LEU A 173 1.19 13.36 -0.30
C LEU A 173 0.98 11.87 -0.63
N ASN A 174 1.67 10.99 0.09
CA ASN A 174 1.38 9.57 0.16
C ASN A 174 0.91 9.18 1.56
N LEU A 175 -0.17 8.42 1.65
CA LEU A 175 -0.74 7.96 2.91
C LEU A 175 0.27 7.17 3.76
N ARG A 176 1.13 6.35 3.12
CA ARG A 176 2.11 5.52 3.85
C ARG A 176 3.10 6.36 4.65
N ASP A 177 3.48 7.51 4.13
CA ASP A 177 4.41 8.41 4.81
C ASP A 177 3.78 9.00 6.08
N ILE A 178 2.47 9.28 6.02
CA ILE A 178 1.69 9.75 7.18
C ILE A 178 1.52 8.63 8.21
N GLU A 179 1.20 7.41 7.77
CA GLU A 179 1.07 6.24 8.66
C GLU A 179 2.37 5.95 9.42
N GLN A 180 3.52 6.01 8.73
CA GLN A 180 4.83 5.83 9.35
C GLN A 180 5.13 6.91 10.39
N GLY A 181 4.87 8.18 10.08
CA GLY A 181 5.10 9.26 11.03
C GLY A 181 4.17 9.18 12.25
N MET A 182 2.92 8.76 12.06
CA MET A 182 2.00 8.50 13.16
C MET A 182 2.45 7.32 14.03
N GLU A 183 3.04 6.27 13.45
CA GLU A 183 3.64 5.19 14.23
C GLU A 183 4.79 5.70 15.11
N GLN A 184 5.62 6.63 14.61
CA GLN A 184 6.70 7.22 15.40
C GLN A 184 6.19 8.08 16.57
N ILE A 185 5.09 8.80 16.38
CA ILE A 185 4.48 9.64 17.43
C ILE A 185 3.85 8.77 18.54
N ASN A 186 3.30 7.62 18.18
CA ASN A 186 2.60 6.74 19.11
C ASN A 186 3.53 5.77 19.87
N ARG A 187 4.84 5.81 19.64
CA ARG A 187 5.84 5.00 20.36
C ARG A 187 6.21 5.62 21.70
#